data_AF-A0A6P1PYX4-F1
#
_entry.id   AF-A0A6P1PYX4-F1
#
_cell.length_a   1.000
_cell.length_b   1.000
_cell.length_c   1.000
_cell.angle_alpha   90.00
_cell.angle_beta   90.00
_cell.angle_gamma   90.00
#
_symmetry.space_group_name_H-M   'P 1'
#
loop_
_entity.id
_entity.type
_entity.pdbx_description
1 polymer ?
#
loop_
_entity_poly.entity_id
_entity_poly.type
_entity_poly.pdbx_seq_one_letter_code
_entity_poly.pdbx_strand_id
1 'polypeptide(L)'
;MSTLQKQMFIDGAFTSHQGNWIDVVNPSTEIVIARVPEGSVEDARRAIDAAAAAQPAWEALPAVERGVWLHKIASGIRQREGTDRHHCG
;
A
#
# COMPACT_ATOMS: atom_id res chain seq x y z
N MET A 1 -2.12 2.03 -24.53
CA MET A 1 -2.57 2.31 -23.15
C MET A 1 -1.45 1.91 -22.22
N SER A 2 -0.94 2.82 -21.39
CA SER A 2 0.16 2.50 -20.46
C SER A 2 -0.39 1.82 -19.22
N THR A 3 0.09 0.62 -18.90
CA THR A 3 -0.27 -0.10 -17.68
C THR A 3 0.24 0.66 -16.45
N LEU A 4 -0.60 0.84 -15.43
CA LEU A 4 -0.21 1.51 -14.19
C LEU A 4 0.70 0.62 -13.35
N GLN A 5 1.92 1.07 -13.04
CA GLN A 5 2.84 0.36 -12.14
C GLN A 5 2.69 0.90 -10.71
N LYS A 6 2.46 -0.01 -9.76
CA LYS A 6 2.44 0.29 -8.32
C LYS A 6 3.81 0.03 -7.69
N GLN A 7 4.02 0.55 -6.50
CA GLN A 7 5.25 0.36 -5.70
C GLN A 7 4.89 -0.21 -4.35
N MET A 8 5.81 -0.96 -3.73
CA MET A 8 5.69 -1.36 -2.32
C MET A 8 5.88 -0.13 -1.43
N PHE A 9 5.26 -0.14 -0.26
CA PHE A 9 5.43 0.89 0.76
C PHE A 9 6.02 0.26 2.02
N ILE A 10 7.30 0.53 2.27
CA ILE A 10 8.09 -0.06 3.36
C ILE A 10 8.79 1.07 4.09
N ASP A 11 8.74 1.06 5.43
CA ASP A 11 9.39 2.05 6.29
C ASP A 11 9.04 3.51 5.95
N GLY A 12 7.75 3.76 5.67
CA GLY A 12 7.27 5.11 5.37
C GLY A 12 7.58 5.63 3.97
N ALA A 13 8.18 4.83 3.09
CA ALA A 13 8.55 5.22 1.73
C ALA A 13 8.05 4.25 0.66
N PHE A 14 7.76 4.78 -0.53
CA PHE A 14 7.59 3.95 -1.72
C PHE A 14 8.95 3.46 -2.20
N THR A 15 9.12 2.16 -2.36
CA THR A 15 10.39 1.55 -2.71
C THR A 15 10.44 1.20 -4.19
N SER A 16 11.59 1.42 -4.82
CA SER A 16 11.85 0.88 -6.15
C SER A 16 11.85 -0.65 -6.11
N HIS A 17 11.38 -1.25 -7.20
CA HIS A 17 11.31 -2.70 -7.35
C HIS A 17 12.29 -3.16 -8.41
N GLN A 18 13.00 -4.25 -8.11
CA GLN A 18 13.85 -4.96 -9.07
C GLN A 18 13.44 -6.43 -9.04
N GLY A 19 12.73 -6.86 -10.06
CA GLY A 19 12.23 -8.23 -10.13
C GLY A 19 11.01 -8.35 -11.03
N ASN A 20 10.32 -9.47 -10.86
CA ASN A 20 9.11 -9.79 -11.60
C ASN A 20 7.93 -8.91 -11.17
N TRP A 21 6.93 -8.87 -12.03
CA TRP A 21 5.69 -8.14 -11.81
C TRP A 21 4.51 -9.12 -11.84
N ILE A 22 3.51 -8.85 -11.01
CA ILE A 22 2.22 -9.52 -11.04
C ILE A 22 1.25 -8.61 -11.80
N ASP A 23 0.68 -9.15 -12.87
CA ASP A 23 -0.36 -8.46 -13.64
C ASP A 23 -1.69 -8.47 -12.88
N VAL A 24 -2.27 -7.29 -12.70
CA VAL A 24 -3.63 -7.12 -12.18
C VAL A 24 -4.56 -7.08 -13.38
N VAL A 25 -5.41 -8.09 -13.49
CA VAL A 25 -6.30 -8.30 -14.62
C VAL A 25 -7.73 -7.92 -14.24
N ASN A 26 -8.44 -7.26 -15.16
CA ASN A 26 -9.88 -7.06 -15.03
C ASN A 26 -10.60 -8.39 -15.29
N PRO A 27 -11.35 -8.96 -14.31
CA PRO A 27 -11.96 -10.27 -14.44
C PRO A 27 -13.09 -10.32 -15.49
N SER A 28 -13.64 -9.18 -15.91
CA SER A 28 -14.72 -9.11 -16.90
C SER A 28 -14.22 -9.00 -18.34
N THR A 29 -12.98 -8.54 -18.55
CA THR A 29 -12.43 -8.25 -19.89
C THR A 29 -11.10 -8.93 -20.18
N GLU A 30 -10.48 -9.57 -19.17
CA GLU A 30 -9.16 -10.18 -19.23
C GLU A 30 -8.01 -9.21 -19.60
N ILE A 31 -8.27 -7.90 -19.56
CA ILE A 31 -7.27 -6.86 -19.85
C ILE A 31 -6.46 -6.55 -18.59
N VAL A 32 -5.14 -6.42 -18.73
CA VAL A 32 -4.23 -5.97 -17.67
C VAL A 32 -4.45 -4.47 -17.39
N ILE A 33 -4.89 -4.14 -16.18
CA ILE A 33 -5.19 -2.77 -15.73
C ILE A 33 -4.05 -2.15 -14.90
N ALA A 34 -3.24 -2.97 -14.24
CA ALA A 34 -2.09 -2.53 -13.46
C ALA A 34 -1.06 -3.64 -13.29
N ARG A 35 0.13 -3.27 -12.80
CA ARG A 35 1.18 -4.18 -12.35
C ARG A 35 1.57 -3.85 -10.93
N VAL A 36 1.66 -4.88 -10.09
CA VAL A 36 2.20 -4.78 -8.74
C VAL A 36 3.52 -5.56 -8.67
N PRO A 37 4.50 -5.09 -7.89
CA PRO A 37 5.78 -5.78 -7.75
C PRO A 37 5.59 -7.16 -7.10
N GLU A 38 6.26 -8.18 -7.62
CA GLU A 38 6.37 -9.48 -6.94
C GLU A 38 7.41 -9.35 -5.82
N GLY A 39 6.96 -9.19 -4.58
CA GLY A 39 7.85 -8.97 -3.42
C GLY A 39 8.78 -10.16 -3.16
N SER A 40 10.05 -9.88 -2.89
CA SER A 40 11.06 -10.87 -2.53
C SER A 40 11.04 -11.21 -1.03
N VAL A 41 11.78 -12.27 -0.65
CA VAL A 41 11.97 -12.61 0.77
C VAL A 41 12.68 -11.48 1.50
N GLU A 42 13.61 -10.79 0.85
CA GLU A 42 14.34 -9.64 1.38
C GLU A 42 13.40 -8.45 1.60
N ASP A 43 12.45 -8.20 0.70
CA ASP A 43 11.42 -7.17 0.90
C ASP A 43 10.56 -7.46 2.13
N ALA A 44 10.13 -8.72 2.29
CA ALA A 44 9.38 -9.16 3.45
C ALA A 44 10.20 -8.99 4.75
N ARG A 45 11.48 -9.38 4.75
CA ARG A 45 12.38 -9.17 5.90
C ARG A 45 12.52 -7.69 6.25
N ARG A 46 12.78 -6.82 5.26
CA ARG A 46 12.87 -5.37 5.49
C ARG A 46 11.60 -4.79 6.08
N ALA A 47 10.43 -5.22 5.60
CA ALA A 47 9.15 -4.79 6.13
C ALA A 47 8.94 -5.25 7.60
N ILE A 48 9.33 -6.48 7.92
CA ILE A 48 9.27 -7.01 9.29
C ILE A 48 10.22 -6.24 10.20
N ASP A 49 11.46 -6.02 9.79
CA ASP A 49 12.47 -5.31 10.59
C ASP A 49 12.04 -3.86 10.86
N ALA A 50 11.51 -3.16 9.84
CA ALA A 50 10.99 -1.81 10.00
C ALA A 50 9.78 -1.76 10.93
N ALA A 51 8.84 -2.71 10.80
CA ALA A 51 7.70 -2.81 11.70
C ALA A 51 8.13 -3.09 13.15
N ALA A 52 9.09 -4.00 13.35
CA ALA A 52 9.65 -4.32 14.65
C ALA A 52 10.36 -3.12 15.28
N ALA A 53 11.09 -2.33 14.49
CA ALA A 53 11.75 -1.11 14.96
C ALA A 53 10.74 -0.01 15.36
N ALA A 54 9.63 0.11 14.65
CA ALA A 54 8.59 1.11 14.93
C ALA A 54 7.68 0.73 16.11
N GLN A 55 7.51 -0.58 16.38
CA GLN A 55 6.55 -1.11 17.34
C GLN A 55 6.68 -0.53 18.77
N PRO A 56 7.88 -0.41 19.39
CA PRO A 56 8.00 0.12 20.75
C PRO A 56 7.51 1.56 20.91
N ALA A 57 7.81 2.41 19.92
CA ALA A 57 7.34 3.80 19.92
C ALA A 57 5.82 3.87 19.69
N TRP A 58 5.29 3.01 18.82
CA TRP A 58 3.87 2.97 18.51
C TRP A 58 3.01 2.46 19.69
N GLU A 59 3.47 1.42 20.39
CA GLU A 59 2.73 0.85 21.53
C GLU A 59 2.75 1.75 22.76
N ALA A 60 3.81 2.54 22.94
CA ALA A 60 3.92 3.53 24.01
C ALA A 60 2.90 4.68 23.88
N LEU A 61 2.34 4.91 22.68
CA LEU A 61 1.32 5.94 22.49
C LEU A 61 0.04 5.61 23.26
N PRO A 62 -0.60 6.59 23.94
CA PRO A 62 -1.93 6.40 24.51
C PRO A 62 -2.96 5.94 23.49
N ALA A 63 -3.95 5.15 23.91
CA ALA A 63 -4.99 4.62 23.03
C ALA A 63 -5.75 5.73 22.28
N VAL A 64 -5.97 6.88 22.92
CA VAL A 64 -6.61 8.04 22.30
C VAL A 64 -5.80 8.59 21.12
N GLU A 65 -4.47 8.66 21.23
CA GLU A 65 -3.61 9.17 20.18
C GLU A 65 -3.57 8.23 18.97
N ARG A 66 -3.54 6.91 19.22
CA ARG A 66 -3.69 5.91 18.14
C ARG A 66 -5.05 6.05 17.44
N GLY A 67 -6.11 6.31 18.20
CA GLY A 67 -7.45 6.58 17.65
C GLY A 67 -7.48 7.81 16.73
N VAL A 68 -6.76 8.88 17.07
CA VAL A 68 -6.64 10.07 16.20
C VAL A 68 -6.04 9.72 14.84
N TRP A 69 -5.00 8.87 14.80
CA TRP A 69 -4.41 8.43 13.53
C TRP A 69 -5.38 7.63 12.67
N LEU A 70 -6.16 6.71 13.27
CA LEU A 70 -7.20 5.96 12.56
C LEU A 70 -8.28 6.87 11.99
N HIS A 71 -8.71 7.90 12.73
CA HIS A 71 -9.66 8.89 12.23
C HIS A 71 -9.10 9.71 11.06
N LYS A 72 -7.81 10.09 11.12
CA LYS A 72 -7.16 10.78 9.99
C LYS A 72 -7.13 9.91 8.74
N ILE A 73 -6.82 8.62 8.87
CA ILE A 73 -6.85 7.65 7.75
C ILE A 73 -8.26 7.55 7.18
N ALA A 74 -9.28 7.36 8.03
CA ALA A 74 -10.67 7.25 7.59
C ALA A 74 -11.16 8.52 6.86
N SER A 75 -10.82 9.70 7.36
CA SER A 75 -11.12 10.96 6.69
C SER A 75 -10.43 11.08 5.33
N GLY A 76 -9.16 10.64 5.24
CA GLY A 76 -8.41 10.61 3.99
C GLY A 76 -9.00 9.67 2.95
N ILE A 77 -9.53 8.51 3.37
CA ILE A 77 -10.25 7.57 2.49
C ILE A 77 -11.52 8.24 1.95
N ARG A 78 -12.38 8.77 2.83
CA ARG A 78 -13.65 9.41 2.44
C ARG A 78 -13.46 10.56 1.46
N GLN A 79 -12.40 11.35 1.62
CA GLN A 79 -12.09 12.44 0.69
C GLN A 79 -11.78 11.95 -0.74
N ARG A 80 -11.26 10.72 -0.88
CA ARG A 80 -10.84 10.13 -2.17
C ARG A 80 -11.88 9.20 -2.78
N GLU A 81 -12.94 8.83 -2.05
CA GLU A 81 -14.02 7.94 -2.53
C GLU A 81 -14.65 8.42 -3.85
N GLY A 82 -14.73 9.74 -4.07
CA GLY A 82 -15.21 10.31 -5.34
C GLY A 82 -14.24 10.13 -6.52
N THR A 83 -12.94 10.01 -6.25
CA THR A 83 -11.87 9.87 -7.25
C THR A 83 -11.67 8.42 -7.67
N ASP A 84 -11.73 7.47 -6.73
CA ASP A 84 -11.46 6.03 -7.01
C ASP A 84 -12.60 5.33 -7.77
N ARG A 85 -13.82 5.87 -7.74
CA ARG A 85 -14.98 5.32 -8.48
C ARG A 85 -14.87 5.42 -10.00
N HIS A 86 -13.94 6.20 -10.55
CA HIS A 86 -13.79 6.41 -11.99
C HIS A 86 -12.78 5.46 -12.66
N HIS A 87 -12.19 4.52 -11.92
CA HIS A 87 -11.17 3.59 -12.44
C HIS A 87 -11.64 2.13 -12.55
N CYS A 88 -12.86 1.81 -12.10
CA CYS A 88 -13.41 0.44 -12.12
C CYS A 88 -14.70 0.31 -12.95
N GLY A 89 -14.88 1.16 -13.97
CA GLY A 89 -15.98 1.09 -14.93
C GLY A 89 -15.53 0.51 -16.26
#